data_AF-A0A093LL44-F1
#
_entry.id   AF-A0A093LL44-F1
#
_cell.length_a   1.000
_cell.length_b   1.000
_cell.length_c   1.000
_cell.angle_alpha   90.00
_cell.angle_beta   90.00
_cell.angle_gamma   90.00
#
_symmetry.space_group_name_H-M   'P 1'
#
loop_
_entity.id
_entity.type
_entity.pdbx_description
1 polymer ?
#
loop_
_entity_poly.entity_id
_entity_poly.type
_entity_poly.pdbx_seq_one_letter_code
_entity_poly.pdbx_strand_id
1 'polypeptide(L)'
;YDLQDRKFQAREIFDEEEPVAEVRKVECYLYSFRTKLAAALARCRIQHDALSIEYILPETIRKQEQRASALPLCVWANTFKISLQDVFRDLKKKGFTRVETVSDFDRYTYCMDQHCNDVLVFPSSLKEELLNLDLFADCKLVLQDKSRSLAVHSAQALLNTGDDIIVAHVGSHLTIAHMSVLTNNSLSRIFVCGVKSSAKAAELRNLFSHMGCQNIQLLHEDFTEIGPADPKLQKAKVILLLPQCSGLGVGNPIDFILNEHGDAGLLRDLFWGSVSEDKLSILAERQLNELIHAMKFNKVQAIVYCTCSVYPEENELVVKKALESGVEGNKVQPYRLIPPVFSTSSNSKASTEFFFKMEPSEISSGCFLAILAREEDSSKNVSVKDILACAAAKGLLNSIVEKSKEEEKKRPKVTQCRSNITGSGLEPKIAEFLHHQTVSNTKAEVFLSKAVSNIQKKNVNQTNKCVQLKKSINPILDTALPRVLKHTSHLSPMDMEYERQTLARKTRAERKRVVLKPVEIVFPPVITPYGSPRGNKPR
;
A
#
# COMPACT_ATOMS: atom_id res chain seq x y z
N TYR A 1 -26.58 1.92 6.82
CA TYR A 1 -27.73 2.54 6.17
C TYR A 1 -28.81 1.48 5.95
N ASP A 2 -28.85 0.73 4.85
CA ASP A 2 -29.79 -0.39 4.53
C ASP A 2 -30.83 -0.77 5.62
N LEU A 3 -30.45 -1.50 6.68
CA LEU A 3 -31.37 -1.98 7.72
C LEU A 3 -32.20 -0.85 8.38
N GLN A 4 -31.65 0.35 8.50
CA GLN A 4 -32.35 1.54 9.01
C GLN A 4 -33.23 2.18 7.93
N ASP A 5 -32.80 2.19 6.67
CA ASP A 5 -33.55 2.76 5.54
C ASP A 5 -34.81 1.93 5.26
N ARG A 6 -34.66 0.60 5.36
CA ARG A 6 -35.75 -0.39 5.43
C ARG A 6 -36.48 -0.41 6.78
N LYS A 7 -36.28 0.59 7.65
CA LYS A 7 -36.96 0.78 8.95
C LYS A 7 -36.98 -0.48 9.84
N PHE A 8 -35.89 -1.24 9.84
CA PHE A 8 -35.72 -2.50 10.57
C PHE A 8 -36.73 -3.61 10.16
N GLN A 9 -37.20 -3.57 8.91
CA GLN A 9 -37.94 -4.66 8.27
C GLN A 9 -36.98 -5.76 7.78
N ALA A 10 -37.53 -6.87 7.27
CA ALA A 10 -36.74 -7.89 6.57
C ALA A 10 -36.25 -7.34 5.22
N ARG A 11 -35.23 -7.98 4.62
CA ARG A 11 -34.83 -7.68 3.25
C ARG A 11 -35.72 -8.47 2.30
N GLU A 12 -36.16 -7.83 1.24
CA GLU A 12 -36.78 -8.52 0.11
C GLU A 12 -35.64 -9.11 -0.72
N ILE A 13 -35.61 -10.45 -0.82
CA ILE A 13 -34.64 -11.18 -1.64
C ILE A 13 -35.31 -11.44 -2.98
N PHE A 14 -34.70 -10.95 -4.05
CA PHE A 14 -35.14 -11.21 -5.43
C PHE A 14 -34.53 -12.52 -5.94
N ASP A 15 -35.23 -13.22 -6.83
CA ASP A 15 -34.86 -14.58 -7.27
C ASP A 15 -33.53 -14.67 -8.04
N GLU A 16 -32.93 -13.54 -8.41
CA GLU A 16 -31.61 -13.45 -9.06
C GLU A 16 -30.42 -13.54 -8.08
N GLU A 17 -30.63 -13.39 -6.76
CA GLU A 17 -29.55 -13.51 -5.77
C GLU A 17 -29.33 -14.96 -5.31
N GLU A 18 -28.29 -15.61 -5.84
CA GLU A 18 -27.86 -16.95 -5.39
C GLU A 18 -27.40 -16.89 -3.90
N PRO A 19 -28.12 -17.55 -2.97
CA PRO A 19 -28.09 -17.13 -1.58
C PRO A 19 -27.00 -17.82 -0.74
N VAL A 20 -25.95 -17.08 -0.39
CA VAL A 20 -24.91 -17.54 0.56
C VAL A 20 -25.53 -17.85 1.92
N ALA A 21 -25.42 -19.10 2.38
CA ALA A 21 -26.09 -19.61 3.56
C ALA A 21 -25.64 -18.92 4.86
N GLU A 22 -24.36 -18.59 4.95
CA GLU A 22 -23.72 -17.86 6.05
C GLU A 22 -24.30 -16.45 6.16
N VAL A 23 -24.49 -15.76 5.03
CA VAL A 23 -25.07 -14.41 4.97
C VAL A 23 -26.53 -14.42 5.40
N ARG A 24 -27.34 -15.36 4.89
CA ARG A 24 -28.72 -15.56 5.36
C ARG A 24 -28.79 -15.84 6.87
N LYS A 25 -27.87 -16.65 7.39
CA LYS A 25 -27.80 -16.96 8.84
C LYS A 25 -27.48 -15.72 9.67
N VAL A 26 -26.52 -14.89 9.24
CA VAL A 26 -26.21 -13.60 9.88
C VAL A 26 -27.39 -12.63 9.80
N GLU A 27 -28.07 -12.55 8.65
CA GLU A 27 -29.26 -11.72 8.47
C GLU A 27 -30.41 -12.13 9.41
N CYS A 28 -30.71 -13.43 9.52
CA CYS A 28 -31.73 -13.93 10.46
C CYS A 28 -31.39 -13.54 11.91
N TYR A 29 -30.12 -13.61 12.32
CA TYR A 29 -29.71 -13.13 13.63
C TYR A 29 -29.92 -11.62 13.79
N LEU A 30 -29.42 -10.79 12.86
CA LEU A 30 -29.60 -9.33 12.89
C LEU A 30 -31.09 -8.94 12.97
N TYR A 31 -31.94 -9.60 12.17
CA TYR A 31 -33.37 -9.38 12.18
C TYR A 31 -34.03 -9.81 13.51
N SER A 32 -33.62 -10.93 14.12
CA SER A 32 -34.12 -11.34 15.44
C SER A 32 -33.78 -10.34 16.55
N PHE A 33 -32.66 -9.60 16.42
CA PHE A 33 -32.23 -8.56 17.36
C PHE A 33 -32.71 -7.14 16.99
N ARG A 34 -33.48 -6.96 15.91
CA ARG A 34 -33.86 -5.65 15.33
C ARG A 34 -34.33 -4.60 16.34
N THR A 35 -35.22 -4.96 17.27
CA THR A 35 -35.77 -4.03 18.28
C THR A 35 -34.71 -3.60 19.29
N LYS A 36 -33.79 -4.51 19.66
CA LYS A 36 -32.67 -4.21 20.55
C LYS A 36 -31.63 -3.32 19.85
N LEU A 37 -31.36 -3.58 18.57
CA LEU A 37 -30.48 -2.76 17.73
C LEU A 37 -31.03 -1.34 17.54
N ALA A 38 -32.30 -1.20 17.14
CA ALA A 38 -32.97 0.09 16.98
C ALA A 38 -32.99 0.90 18.29
N ALA A 39 -33.30 0.26 19.43
CA ALA A 39 -33.28 0.89 20.74
C ALA A 39 -31.85 1.27 21.21
N ALA A 40 -30.84 0.46 20.91
CA ALA A 40 -29.45 0.77 21.20
C ALA A 40 -28.94 1.96 20.38
N LEU A 41 -29.24 1.98 19.07
CA LEU A 41 -28.90 3.08 18.17
C LEU A 41 -29.61 4.39 18.58
N ALA A 42 -30.88 4.32 18.97
CA ALA A 42 -31.62 5.48 19.49
C ALA A 42 -31.00 6.02 20.80
N ARG A 43 -30.65 5.15 21.76
CA ARG A 43 -29.95 5.57 22.99
C ARG A 43 -28.58 6.18 22.69
N CYS A 44 -27.79 5.57 21.81
CA CYS A 44 -26.49 6.10 21.40
C CYS A 44 -26.61 7.51 20.80
N ARG A 45 -27.59 7.73 19.89
CA ARG A 45 -27.85 9.08 19.37
C ARG A 45 -28.17 10.11 20.45
N ILE A 46 -29.01 9.76 21.42
CA ILE A 46 -29.37 10.66 22.53
C ILE A 46 -28.15 10.92 23.43
N GLN A 47 -27.33 9.89 23.70
CA GLN A 47 -26.10 10.00 24.49
C GLN A 47 -25.02 10.91 23.86
N HIS A 48 -25.06 11.10 22.54
CA HIS A 48 -24.15 11.98 21.79
C HIS A 48 -24.84 13.23 21.21
N ASP A 49 -26.06 13.57 21.65
CA ASP A 49 -26.89 14.68 21.13
C ASP A 49 -27.00 14.74 19.58
N ALA A 50 -26.97 13.56 18.94
CA ALA A 50 -26.75 13.42 17.50
C ALA A 50 -28.02 13.60 16.65
N LEU A 51 -28.11 14.78 16.01
CA LEU A 51 -29.21 15.20 15.11
C LEU A 51 -29.55 14.17 14.01
N SER A 52 -28.53 13.52 13.43
CA SER A 52 -28.66 12.35 12.55
C SER A 52 -27.67 11.26 12.99
N ILE A 53 -27.66 10.10 12.33
CA ILE A 53 -26.69 9.03 12.62
C ILE A 53 -25.29 9.37 12.10
N GLU A 54 -25.17 10.21 11.06
CA GLU A 54 -23.88 10.75 10.60
C GLU A 54 -23.19 11.51 11.75
N TYR A 55 -23.95 12.28 12.53
CA TYR A 55 -23.44 13.07 13.66
C TYR A 55 -23.01 12.26 14.88
N ILE A 56 -23.17 10.92 14.87
CA ILE A 56 -22.49 10.05 15.85
C ILE A 56 -20.98 9.98 15.54
N LEU A 57 -20.57 10.12 14.27
CA LEU A 57 -19.17 10.12 13.88
C LEU A 57 -18.49 11.47 14.20
N PRO A 58 -17.23 11.46 14.66
CA PRO A 58 -16.42 12.66 14.87
C PRO A 58 -16.39 13.57 13.63
N GLU A 59 -16.24 14.88 13.86
CA GLU A 59 -16.20 15.86 12.77
C GLU A 59 -14.99 15.63 11.84
N THR A 60 -13.88 15.11 12.34
CA THR A 60 -12.72 14.69 11.54
C THR A 60 -13.10 13.61 10.52
N ILE A 61 -13.76 12.54 10.97
CA ILE A 61 -14.21 11.44 10.10
C ILE A 61 -15.27 11.91 9.11
N ARG A 62 -16.26 12.71 9.55
CA ARG A 62 -17.28 13.26 8.63
C ARG A 62 -16.65 14.15 7.54
N LYS A 63 -15.66 14.97 7.88
CA LYS A 63 -14.89 15.76 6.88
C LYS A 63 -14.03 14.88 5.98
N GLN A 64 -13.52 13.75 6.48
CA GLN A 64 -12.77 12.79 5.68
C GLN A 64 -13.68 12.05 4.69
N GLU A 65 -14.84 11.53 5.12
CA GLU A 65 -15.86 10.91 4.26
C GLU A 65 -16.38 11.89 3.19
N GLN A 66 -16.65 13.13 3.57
CA GLN A 66 -17.06 14.19 2.62
C GLN A 66 -15.97 14.48 1.58
N ARG A 67 -14.70 14.64 1.98
CA ARG A 67 -13.58 14.75 1.03
C ARG A 67 -13.44 13.51 0.16
N ALA A 68 -13.57 12.31 0.72
CA ALA A 68 -13.52 11.05 -0.02
C ALA A 68 -14.53 10.98 -1.17
N SER A 69 -15.73 11.55 -0.98
CA SER A 69 -16.75 11.66 -2.02
C SER A 69 -16.45 12.70 -3.11
N ALA A 70 -15.57 13.67 -2.83
CA ALA A 70 -15.16 14.72 -3.76
C ALA A 70 -13.86 14.41 -4.50
N LEU A 71 -13.00 13.54 -3.94
CA LEU A 71 -11.65 13.27 -4.45
C LEU A 71 -11.63 12.79 -5.91
N PRO A 72 -10.74 13.35 -6.75
CA PRO A 72 -10.49 12.87 -8.11
C PRO A 72 -10.15 11.37 -8.18
N LEU A 73 -10.73 10.70 -9.16
CA LEU A 73 -10.60 9.26 -9.38
C LEU A 73 -9.32 8.99 -10.17
N CYS A 74 -8.31 8.39 -9.51
CA CYS A 74 -7.06 7.98 -10.16
C CYS A 74 -7.22 6.57 -10.74
N VAL A 75 -6.91 6.42 -12.02
CA VAL A 75 -7.22 5.22 -12.83
C VAL A 75 -6.02 4.88 -13.70
N TRP A 76 -5.35 3.76 -13.48
CA TRP A 76 -4.24 3.32 -14.34
C TRP A 76 -4.73 2.50 -15.54
N ALA A 77 -4.00 2.61 -16.65
CA ALA A 77 -4.26 1.87 -17.88
C ALA A 77 -3.47 0.57 -17.93
N ASN A 78 -4.17 -0.56 -18.06
CA ASN A 78 -3.56 -1.88 -18.15
C ASN A 78 -2.95 -2.12 -19.54
N THR A 79 -1.66 -1.85 -19.68
CA THR A 79 -0.95 -1.97 -20.96
C THR A 79 -0.77 -3.40 -21.47
N PHE A 80 -1.10 -4.44 -20.69
CA PHE A 80 -1.27 -5.81 -21.21
C PHE A 80 -2.54 -5.97 -22.06
N LYS A 81 -3.54 -5.08 -21.90
CA LYS A 81 -4.87 -5.20 -22.54
C LYS A 81 -5.24 -4.07 -23.49
N ILE A 82 -4.68 -2.87 -23.32
CA ILE A 82 -5.00 -1.69 -24.13
C ILE A 82 -3.82 -0.72 -24.17
N SER A 83 -3.54 -0.05 -25.30
CA SER A 83 -2.56 1.06 -25.30
C SER A 83 -3.19 2.35 -24.78
N LEU A 84 -2.39 3.27 -24.25
CA LEU A 84 -2.88 4.60 -23.86
C LEU A 84 -3.54 5.36 -25.04
N GLN A 85 -3.07 5.15 -26.27
CA GLN A 85 -3.66 5.78 -27.47
C GLN A 85 -5.05 5.20 -27.79
N ASP A 86 -5.25 3.90 -27.54
CA ASP A 86 -6.56 3.26 -27.64
C ASP A 86 -7.51 3.78 -26.57
N VAL A 87 -7.05 3.90 -25.31
CA VAL A 87 -7.80 4.51 -24.20
C VAL A 87 -8.24 5.94 -24.57
N PHE A 88 -7.33 6.81 -25.01
CA PHE A 88 -7.66 8.20 -25.35
C PHE A 88 -8.68 8.29 -26.49
N ARG A 89 -8.53 7.44 -27.51
CA ARG A 89 -9.48 7.36 -28.63
C ARG A 89 -10.86 6.90 -28.17
N ASP A 90 -10.94 5.88 -27.34
CA ASP A 90 -12.21 5.25 -26.97
C ASP A 90 -12.94 6.06 -25.88
N LEU A 91 -12.21 6.75 -24.99
CA LEU A 91 -12.73 7.85 -24.17
C LEU A 91 -13.29 8.99 -25.04
N LYS A 92 -12.56 9.43 -26.06
CA LYS A 92 -13.02 10.49 -26.99
C LYS A 92 -14.30 10.09 -27.75
N LYS A 93 -14.44 8.81 -28.16
CA LYS A 93 -15.69 8.28 -28.73
C LYS A 93 -16.88 8.34 -27.75
N LYS A 94 -16.62 8.16 -26.45
CA LYS A 94 -17.64 8.27 -25.38
C LYS A 94 -17.87 9.73 -24.93
N GLY A 95 -17.29 10.72 -25.60
CA GLY A 95 -17.49 12.15 -25.34
C GLY A 95 -16.50 12.81 -24.38
N PHE A 96 -15.51 12.08 -23.86
CA PHE A 96 -14.54 12.63 -22.90
C PHE A 96 -13.49 13.52 -23.58
N THR A 97 -13.21 14.66 -22.96
CA THR A 97 -12.19 15.63 -23.40
C THR A 97 -11.00 15.62 -22.46
N ARG A 98 -9.77 15.64 -23.00
CA ARG A 98 -8.55 15.76 -22.18
C ARG A 98 -8.31 17.22 -21.82
N VAL A 99 -8.05 17.50 -20.55
CA VAL A 99 -7.62 18.80 -20.01
C VAL A 99 -6.21 18.70 -19.41
N GLU A 100 -5.63 19.83 -19.01
CA GLU A 100 -4.27 19.88 -18.46
C GLU A 100 -4.24 19.57 -16.96
N THR A 101 -5.12 20.17 -16.16
CA THR A 101 -5.11 20.03 -14.70
C THR A 101 -6.46 19.59 -14.12
N VAL A 102 -6.43 19.18 -12.84
CA VAL A 102 -7.64 18.87 -12.04
C VAL A 102 -8.52 20.11 -11.81
N SER A 103 -7.95 21.32 -11.90
CA SER A 103 -8.72 22.57 -11.77
C SER A 103 -9.62 22.85 -12.98
N ASP A 104 -9.33 22.22 -14.13
CA ASP A 104 -10.06 22.39 -15.40
C ASP A 104 -11.20 21.36 -15.54
N PHE A 105 -11.58 20.68 -14.46
CA PHE A 105 -12.51 19.56 -14.49
C PHE A 105 -13.98 19.98 -14.62
N ASP A 106 -14.54 19.79 -15.83
CA ASP A 106 -15.98 19.70 -16.09
C ASP A 106 -16.43 18.23 -16.26
N ARG A 107 -17.75 17.98 -16.30
CA ARG A 107 -18.37 16.65 -16.19
C ARG A 107 -17.75 15.55 -17.05
N TYR A 108 -17.41 15.81 -18.32
CA TYR A 108 -16.81 14.79 -19.21
C TYR A 108 -15.35 15.14 -19.56
N THR A 109 -14.55 15.41 -18.54
CA THR A 109 -13.12 15.69 -18.66
C THR A 109 -12.24 14.64 -17.99
N TYR A 110 -10.97 14.61 -18.36
CA TYR A 110 -9.90 13.89 -17.66
C TYR A 110 -8.55 14.56 -17.90
N CYS A 111 -7.59 14.40 -16.98
CA CYS A 111 -6.18 14.71 -17.23
C CYS A 111 -5.31 13.45 -17.09
N MET A 112 -4.02 13.57 -17.41
CA MET A 112 -3.02 12.58 -16.97
C MET A 112 -2.54 12.96 -15.57
N ASP A 113 -2.03 11.99 -14.81
CA ASP A 113 -1.29 12.33 -13.60
C ASP A 113 0.09 12.92 -13.94
N GLN A 114 0.55 13.87 -13.13
CA GLN A 114 1.83 14.55 -13.31
C GLN A 114 3.06 13.72 -12.89
N HIS A 115 2.88 12.63 -12.14
CA HIS A 115 3.96 11.76 -11.64
C HIS A 115 3.93 10.35 -12.27
N CYS A 116 2.73 9.85 -12.60
CA CYS A 116 2.51 8.46 -13.06
C CYS A 116 2.02 8.42 -14.52
N ASN A 117 2.91 8.05 -15.45
CA ASN A 117 2.70 8.22 -16.90
C ASN A 117 1.54 7.41 -17.54
N ASP A 118 1.02 6.39 -16.84
CA ASP A 118 -0.11 5.55 -17.26
C ASP A 118 -1.38 5.77 -16.42
N VAL A 119 -1.37 6.73 -15.49
CA VAL A 119 -2.52 7.10 -14.66
C VAL A 119 -3.27 8.26 -15.29
N LEU A 120 -4.58 8.05 -15.50
CA LEU A 120 -5.56 9.06 -15.83
C LEU A 120 -6.26 9.51 -14.54
N VAL A 121 -6.68 10.78 -14.50
CA VAL A 121 -7.43 11.34 -13.37
C VAL A 121 -8.76 11.90 -13.87
N PHE A 122 -9.87 11.54 -13.20
CA PHE A 122 -11.23 11.90 -13.58
C PHE A 122 -12.00 12.61 -12.43
N PRO A 123 -13.05 13.39 -12.72
CA PRO A 123 -13.99 13.91 -11.71
C PRO A 123 -14.64 12.81 -10.86
N SER A 124 -14.76 13.04 -9.55
CA SER A 124 -15.44 12.16 -8.57
C SER A 124 -16.88 11.81 -8.95
N SER A 125 -17.61 12.77 -9.52
CA SER A 125 -18.99 12.63 -9.99
C SER A 125 -19.19 11.54 -11.04
N LEU A 126 -18.14 11.14 -11.75
CA LEU A 126 -18.20 10.12 -12.79
C LEU A 126 -18.02 8.69 -12.27
N LYS A 127 -17.86 8.44 -10.96
CA LYS A 127 -17.51 7.11 -10.42
C LYS A 127 -18.46 6.00 -10.90
N GLU A 128 -19.77 6.23 -10.86
CA GLU A 128 -20.76 5.26 -11.36
C GLU A 128 -20.76 5.16 -12.89
N GLU A 129 -20.61 6.28 -13.61
CA GLU A 129 -20.57 6.27 -15.09
C GLU A 129 -19.32 5.54 -15.64
N LEU A 130 -18.16 5.72 -14.99
CA LEU A 130 -16.90 5.08 -15.36
C LEU A 130 -16.91 3.57 -15.11
N LEU A 131 -17.38 3.13 -13.95
CA LEU A 131 -17.43 1.70 -13.61
C LEU A 131 -18.36 0.88 -14.53
N ASN A 132 -19.32 1.55 -15.18
CA ASN A 132 -20.19 0.96 -16.20
C ASN A 132 -19.59 0.97 -17.62
N LEU A 133 -18.37 1.48 -17.82
CA LEU A 133 -17.69 1.40 -19.12
C LEU A 133 -17.07 0.01 -19.35
N ASP A 134 -17.12 -0.42 -20.61
CA ASP A 134 -16.49 -1.64 -21.14
C ASP A 134 -14.98 -1.73 -20.81
N LEU A 135 -14.35 -0.58 -20.58
CA LEU A 135 -12.95 -0.45 -20.17
C LEU A 135 -12.67 -0.96 -18.74
N PHE A 136 -13.62 -0.84 -17.81
CA PHE A 136 -13.45 -1.34 -16.44
C PHE A 136 -13.86 -2.81 -16.32
N ALA A 137 -14.92 -3.23 -17.02
CA ALA A 137 -15.38 -4.62 -17.05
C ALA A 137 -14.29 -5.60 -17.52
N ASP A 138 -13.48 -5.21 -18.51
CA ASP A 138 -12.34 -6.00 -19.01
C ASP A 138 -11.03 -5.76 -18.22
N CYS A 139 -11.03 -5.00 -17.11
CA CYS A 139 -9.82 -4.53 -16.42
C CYS A 139 -8.78 -3.88 -17.37
N LYS A 140 -9.24 -3.12 -18.38
CA LYS A 140 -8.40 -2.29 -19.26
C LYS A 140 -8.05 -0.96 -18.58
N LEU A 141 -8.97 -0.44 -17.78
CA LEU A 141 -8.79 0.63 -16.81
C LEU A 141 -9.06 0.09 -15.40
N VAL A 142 -8.27 0.53 -14.41
CA VAL A 142 -8.38 0.09 -13.01
C VAL A 142 -8.30 1.28 -12.07
N LEU A 143 -9.32 1.44 -11.21
CA LEU A 143 -9.38 2.47 -10.18
C LEU A 143 -8.43 2.13 -9.01
N GLN A 144 -7.56 3.05 -8.61
CA GLN A 144 -6.61 2.84 -7.51
C GLN A 144 -6.20 4.17 -6.87
N ASP A 145 -5.96 4.19 -5.56
CA ASP A 145 -5.45 5.38 -4.88
C ASP A 145 -4.06 5.82 -5.41
N LYS A 146 -3.86 7.14 -5.53
CA LYS A 146 -2.63 7.74 -6.06
C LYS A 146 -1.38 7.33 -5.29
N SER A 147 -1.45 7.13 -3.98
CA SER A 147 -0.32 6.67 -3.15
C SER A 147 0.25 5.32 -3.63
N ARG A 148 -0.64 4.37 -3.97
CA ARG A 148 -0.25 3.04 -4.47
C ARG A 148 0.39 3.13 -5.86
N SER A 149 -0.11 4.02 -6.71
CA SER A 149 0.48 4.32 -8.03
C SER A 149 1.87 4.93 -7.92
N LEU A 150 2.05 5.93 -7.05
CA LEU A 150 3.35 6.57 -6.79
C LEU A 150 4.38 5.59 -6.27
N ALA A 151 4.00 4.65 -5.41
CA ALA A 151 4.91 3.65 -4.87
C ALA A 151 5.43 2.67 -5.94
N VAL A 152 4.56 2.21 -6.86
CA VAL A 152 4.99 1.31 -7.95
C VAL A 152 5.79 2.01 -9.05
N HIS A 153 5.46 3.27 -9.39
CA HIS A 153 6.30 4.07 -10.30
C HIS A 153 7.67 4.37 -9.69
N SER A 154 7.74 4.64 -8.38
CA SER A 154 9.01 4.79 -7.66
C SER A 154 9.84 3.51 -7.72
N ALA A 155 9.22 2.35 -7.49
CA ALA A 155 9.92 1.06 -7.60
C ALA A 155 10.36 0.75 -9.03
N GLN A 156 9.55 1.08 -10.04
CA GLN A 156 9.88 0.87 -11.45
C GLN A 156 11.13 1.67 -11.86
N ALA A 157 11.19 2.96 -11.52
CA ALA A 157 12.27 3.85 -11.94
C ALA A 157 13.64 3.51 -11.30
N LEU A 158 13.67 2.64 -10.29
CA LEU A 158 14.87 2.14 -9.61
C LEU A 158 15.40 0.80 -10.19
N LEU A 159 14.70 0.20 -11.15
CA LEU A 159 15.07 -1.08 -11.76
C LEU A 159 15.90 -0.91 -13.03
N ASN A 160 16.60 -1.98 -13.40
CA ASN A 160 17.21 -2.19 -14.70
C ASN A 160 16.62 -3.47 -15.33
N THR A 161 16.88 -3.68 -16.63
CA THR A 161 16.35 -4.85 -17.35
C THR A 161 16.88 -6.16 -16.75
N GLY A 162 15.96 -7.05 -16.33
CA GLY A 162 16.26 -8.36 -15.74
C GLY A 162 16.44 -8.38 -14.22
N ASP A 163 16.26 -7.25 -13.55
CA ASP A 163 16.20 -7.13 -12.09
C ASP A 163 14.83 -7.54 -11.54
N ASP A 164 14.80 -8.29 -10.43
CA ASP A 164 13.54 -8.73 -9.80
C ASP A 164 13.11 -7.79 -8.65
N ILE A 165 11.83 -7.86 -8.26
CA ILE A 165 11.22 -7.07 -7.18
C ILE A 165 10.72 -7.98 -6.07
N ILE A 166 10.87 -7.56 -4.81
CA ILE A 166 10.13 -8.12 -3.67
C ILE A 166 9.03 -7.12 -3.26
N VAL A 167 7.78 -7.57 -3.20
CA VAL A 167 6.68 -6.83 -2.58
C VAL A 167 6.43 -7.47 -1.22
N ALA A 168 6.68 -6.71 -0.15
CA ALA A 168 6.74 -7.24 1.22
C ALA A 168 5.39 -7.81 1.72
N HIS A 169 4.27 -7.35 1.17
CA HIS A 169 2.93 -7.73 1.59
C HIS A 169 2.00 -7.88 0.39
N VAL A 170 0.95 -8.70 0.52
CA VAL A 170 -0.11 -8.80 -0.50
C VAL A 170 -0.84 -7.47 -0.69
N GLY A 171 -1.17 -6.78 0.42
CA GLY A 171 -1.89 -5.51 0.42
C GLY A 171 -3.09 -5.50 -0.55
N SER A 172 -3.13 -4.52 -1.45
CA SER A 172 -4.01 -4.55 -2.62
C SER A 172 -3.37 -5.30 -3.80
N HIS A 173 -4.09 -6.31 -4.29
CA HIS A 173 -3.75 -7.03 -5.52
C HIS A 173 -3.68 -6.11 -6.76
N LEU A 174 -4.42 -4.98 -6.75
CA LEU A 174 -4.35 -3.98 -7.82
C LEU A 174 -2.96 -3.35 -7.90
N THR A 175 -2.29 -3.12 -6.77
CA THR A 175 -0.92 -2.57 -6.72
C THR A 175 0.10 -3.55 -7.29
N ILE A 176 -0.06 -4.85 -7.01
CA ILE A 176 0.79 -5.91 -7.56
C ILE A 176 0.57 -6.03 -9.09
N ALA A 177 -0.67 -5.93 -9.55
CA ALA A 177 -0.99 -5.93 -10.98
C ALA A 177 -0.41 -4.70 -11.69
N HIS A 178 -0.53 -3.50 -11.11
CA HIS A 178 0.07 -2.27 -11.62
C HIS A 178 1.61 -2.38 -11.72
N MET A 179 2.27 -2.94 -10.69
CA MET A 179 3.71 -3.23 -10.72
C MET A 179 4.09 -4.22 -11.84
N SER A 180 3.24 -5.22 -12.12
CA SER A 180 3.40 -6.17 -13.23
C SER A 180 3.30 -5.50 -14.60
N VAL A 181 2.28 -4.65 -14.79
CA VAL A 181 2.08 -3.84 -16.00
C VAL A 181 3.30 -2.95 -16.27
N LEU A 182 3.80 -2.24 -15.26
CA LEU A 182 4.97 -1.37 -15.36
C LEU A 182 6.30 -2.10 -15.62
N THR A 183 6.35 -3.42 -15.45
CA THR A 183 7.55 -4.25 -15.65
C THR A 183 7.47 -5.20 -16.84
N ASN A 184 6.40 -5.13 -17.64
CA ASN A 184 6.17 -5.93 -18.85
C ASN A 184 7.43 -6.07 -19.74
N ASN A 185 8.06 -4.93 -20.08
CA ASN A 185 9.24 -4.88 -20.96
C ASN A 185 10.55 -5.31 -20.29
N SER A 186 10.58 -5.49 -18.96
CA SER A 186 11.82 -5.57 -18.17
C SER A 186 12.30 -7.00 -17.91
N LEU A 187 11.51 -8.04 -18.27
CA LEU A 187 11.74 -9.46 -17.89
C LEU A 187 11.81 -9.72 -16.36
N SER A 188 11.50 -8.72 -15.55
CA SER A 188 11.49 -8.77 -14.07
C SER A 188 10.43 -9.71 -13.54
N ARG A 189 10.72 -10.41 -12.44
CA ARG A 189 9.74 -11.13 -11.62
C ARG A 189 9.36 -10.35 -10.37
N ILE A 190 8.13 -10.54 -9.93
CA ILE A 190 7.56 -9.89 -8.73
C ILE A 190 7.29 -10.97 -7.69
N PHE A 191 8.10 -11.02 -6.64
CA PHE A 191 7.93 -11.92 -5.50
C PHE A 191 7.02 -11.27 -4.46
N VAL A 192 5.87 -11.87 -4.15
CA VAL A 192 4.89 -11.33 -3.19
C VAL A 192 4.82 -12.23 -1.96
N CYS A 193 5.07 -11.67 -0.77
CA CYS A 193 5.14 -12.43 0.48
C CYS A 193 3.77 -12.51 1.21
N GLY A 194 3.66 -13.44 2.17
CA GLY A 194 2.54 -13.55 3.11
C GLY A 194 1.29 -14.26 2.61
N VAL A 195 1.36 -15.07 1.54
CA VAL A 195 0.19 -15.79 0.99
C VAL A 195 -0.04 -17.12 1.72
N LYS A 196 -0.49 -17.02 2.98
CA LYS A 196 -0.64 -18.15 3.94
C LYS A 196 -1.63 -19.28 3.53
N SER A 197 -2.54 -19.08 2.58
CA SER A 197 -3.51 -20.11 2.20
C SER A 197 -3.52 -20.42 0.70
N SER A 198 -3.60 -21.71 0.37
CA SER A 198 -3.65 -22.19 -1.02
C SER A 198 -4.87 -21.66 -1.77
N ALA A 199 -6.02 -21.53 -1.09
CA ALA A 199 -7.23 -20.92 -1.65
C ALA A 199 -6.99 -19.46 -2.08
N LYS A 200 -6.42 -18.62 -1.19
CA LYS A 200 -6.08 -17.23 -1.50
C LYS A 200 -5.00 -17.12 -2.58
N ALA A 201 -4.05 -18.07 -2.61
CA ALA A 201 -3.06 -18.15 -3.68
C ALA A 201 -3.68 -18.49 -5.05
N ALA A 202 -4.71 -19.34 -5.09
CA ALA A 202 -5.45 -19.66 -6.31
C ALA A 202 -6.34 -18.49 -6.77
N GLU A 203 -7.04 -17.85 -5.84
CA GLU A 203 -7.83 -16.63 -6.05
C GLU A 203 -6.97 -15.50 -6.67
N LEU A 204 -5.83 -15.18 -6.03
CA LEU A 204 -4.88 -14.18 -6.53
C LEU A 204 -4.34 -14.55 -7.92
N ARG A 205 -3.97 -15.81 -8.16
CA ARG A 205 -3.54 -16.26 -9.50
C ARG A 205 -4.63 -16.09 -10.56
N ASN A 206 -5.90 -16.33 -10.21
CA ASN A 206 -7.02 -16.11 -11.12
C ASN A 206 -7.22 -14.61 -11.43
N LEU A 207 -7.13 -13.74 -10.42
CA LEU A 207 -7.20 -12.28 -10.60
C LEU A 207 -6.05 -11.77 -11.49
N PHE A 208 -4.81 -12.17 -11.21
CA PHE A 208 -3.65 -11.80 -12.02
C PHE A 208 -3.74 -12.34 -13.46
N SER A 209 -4.16 -13.60 -13.63
CA SER A 209 -4.39 -14.18 -14.96
C SER A 209 -5.48 -13.44 -15.73
N HIS A 210 -6.57 -13.05 -15.05
CA HIS A 210 -7.62 -12.23 -15.66
C HIS A 210 -7.11 -10.84 -16.06
N MET A 211 -6.21 -10.23 -15.27
CA MET A 211 -5.57 -8.94 -15.62
C MET A 211 -4.48 -9.05 -16.69
N GLY A 212 -4.02 -10.27 -17.02
CA GLY A 212 -2.94 -10.53 -17.99
C GLY A 212 -1.54 -10.61 -17.37
N CYS A 213 -1.42 -10.49 -16.05
CA CYS A 213 -0.17 -10.42 -15.31
C CYS A 213 0.46 -11.82 -15.13
N GLN A 214 1.61 -12.08 -15.77
CA GLN A 214 2.25 -13.41 -15.79
C GLN A 214 3.56 -13.52 -14.99
N ASN A 215 4.18 -12.40 -14.61
CA ASN A 215 5.50 -12.37 -13.95
C ASN A 215 5.46 -12.39 -12.40
N ILE A 216 4.30 -12.70 -11.81
CA ILE A 216 4.07 -12.64 -10.36
C ILE A 216 4.27 -14.03 -9.72
N GLN A 217 5.15 -14.12 -8.74
CA GLN A 217 5.41 -15.31 -7.94
C GLN A 217 4.98 -15.10 -6.48
N LEU A 218 3.97 -15.85 -6.05
CA LEU A 218 3.46 -15.81 -4.67
C LEU A 218 4.31 -16.72 -3.75
N LEU A 219 4.72 -16.17 -2.60
CA LEU A 219 5.41 -16.85 -1.51
C LEU A 219 4.46 -17.00 -0.31
N HIS A 220 4.66 -18.05 0.49
CA HIS A 220 3.81 -18.36 1.65
C HIS A 220 4.36 -17.74 2.94
N GLU A 221 5.69 -17.68 3.02
CA GLU A 221 6.47 -17.03 4.06
C GLU A 221 6.10 -15.54 4.17
N ASP A 222 5.95 -15.01 5.38
CA ASP A 222 5.87 -13.56 5.59
C ASP A 222 7.23 -12.93 5.29
N PHE A 223 7.23 -11.66 4.87
CA PHE A 223 8.48 -11.00 4.45
C PHE A 223 9.57 -11.06 5.51
N THR A 224 9.24 -10.90 6.80
CA THR A 224 10.18 -10.96 7.91
C THR A 224 10.68 -12.37 8.28
N GLU A 225 10.00 -13.42 7.81
CA GLU A 225 10.41 -14.84 7.96
C GLU A 225 11.46 -15.24 6.91
N ILE A 226 11.55 -14.52 5.78
CA ILE A 226 12.42 -14.88 4.66
C ILE A 226 13.88 -14.52 4.94
N GLY A 227 14.79 -15.46 4.68
CA GLY A 227 16.22 -15.22 4.84
C GLY A 227 16.77 -14.21 3.82
N PRO A 228 17.53 -13.17 4.23
CA PRO A 228 18.16 -12.23 3.29
C PRO A 228 19.18 -12.82 2.31
N ALA A 229 19.49 -14.12 2.46
CA ALA A 229 20.34 -14.93 1.59
C ALA A 229 19.56 -15.99 0.79
N ASP A 230 18.22 -15.91 0.74
CA ASP A 230 17.38 -16.88 0.03
C ASP A 230 17.76 -16.99 -1.47
N PRO A 231 18.00 -18.20 -2.01
CA PRO A 231 18.30 -18.41 -3.43
C PRO A 231 17.25 -17.87 -4.40
N LYS A 232 15.96 -17.89 -4.02
CA LYS A 232 14.85 -17.36 -4.85
C LYS A 232 15.03 -15.87 -5.15
N LEU A 233 15.62 -15.13 -4.22
CA LEU A 233 15.63 -13.66 -4.21
C LEU A 233 16.98 -13.02 -4.58
N GLN A 234 17.97 -13.80 -5.03
CA GLN A 234 19.32 -13.28 -5.33
C GLN A 234 19.37 -12.23 -6.47
N LYS A 235 18.32 -12.19 -7.30
CA LYS A 235 18.13 -11.20 -8.35
C LYS A 235 17.36 -9.94 -7.90
N ALA A 236 16.76 -9.95 -6.72
CA ALA A 236 15.92 -8.83 -6.28
C ALA A 236 16.77 -7.57 -6.05
N LYS A 237 16.41 -6.47 -6.73
CA LYS A 237 17.09 -5.17 -6.59
C LYS A 237 16.29 -4.13 -5.85
N VAL A 238 14.97 -4.21 -5.93
CA VAL A 238 14.05 -3.29 -5.28
C VAL A 238 13.13 -4.05 -4.33
N ILE A 239 12.99 -3.54 -3.10
CA ILE A 239 11.92 -3.93 -2.19
C ILE A 239 10.85 -2.84 -2.21
N LEU A 240 9.63 -3.21 -2.55
CA LEU A 240 8.43 -2.39 -2.38
C LEU A 240 7.80 -2.74 -1.03
N LEU A 241 7.99 -1.86 -0.05
CA LEU A 241 7.52 -2.00 1.33
C LEU A 241 6.31 -1.09 1.56
N LEU A 242 5.13 -1.72 1.52
CA LEU A 242 3.83 -1.11 1.80
C LEU A 242 3.27 -1.68 3.11
N PRO A 243 3.79 -1.25 4.27
CA PRO A 243 3.43 -1.85 5.55
C PRO A 243 1.99 -1.49 5.96
N GLN A 244 1.45 -2.24 6.92
CA GLN A 244 0.21 -1.87 7.58
C GLN A 244 0.41 -0.56 8.38
N CYS A 245 -0.43 0.43 8.13
CA CYS A 245 -0.41 1.74 8.80
C CYS A 245 -1.81 2.18 9.25
N SER A 246 -1.89 3.27 10.01
CA SER A 246 -3.17 3.87 10.46
C SER A 246 -4.19 4.13 9.34
N GLY A 247 -3.73 4.43 8.13
CA GLY A 247 -4.58 4.67 6.96
C GLY A 247 -5.27 6.04 6.94
N LEU A 248 -5.05 6.90 7.94
CA LEU A 248 -5.72 8.21 8.04
C LEU A 248 -5.35 9.19 6.90
N GLY A 249 -4.33 8.89 6.10
CA GLY A 249 -3.99 9.65 4.90
C GLY A 249 -4.95 9.44 3.73
N VAL A 250 -5.51 8.24 3.52
CA VAL A 250 -6.38 8.00 2.36
C VAL A 250 -7.70 8.77 2.46
N GLY A 251 -8.33 9.03 1.30
CA GLY A 251 -9.70 9.55 1.25
C GLY A 251 -10.68 8.73 2.09
N ASN A 252 -10.85 7.44 1.77
CA ASN A 252 -11.76 6.55 2.47
C ASN A 252 -11.00 5.53 3.34
N PRO A 253 -10.71 5.83 4.63
CA PRO A 253 -9.94 4.93 5.49
C PRO A 253 -10.70 3.65 5.84
N ILE A 254 -12.04 3.65 5.79
CA ILE A 254 -12.86 2.46 6.06
C ILE A 254 -12.69 1.44 4.93
N ASP A 255 -12.82 1.87 3.68
CA ASP A 255 -12.63 1.02 2.50
C ASP A 255 -11.19 0.48 2.42
N PHE A 256 -10.20 1.33 2.69
CA PHE A 256 -8.78 0.94 2.77
C PHE A 256 -8.51 -0.14 3.85
N ILE A 257 -9.03 0.04 5.07
CA ILE A 257 -8.85 -0.95 6.15
C ILE A 257 -9.51 -2.29 5.80
N LEU A 258 -10.72 -2.26 5.22
CA LEU A 258 -11.45 -3.48 4.85
C LEU A 258 -10.79 -4.22 3.68
N ASN A 259 -10.33 -3.49 2.65
CA ASN A 259 -9.86 -4.09 1.40
C ASN A 259 -8.37 -4.47 1.42
N GLU A 260 -7.49 -3.68 2.06
CA GLU A 260 -6.04 -3.92 2.08
C GLU A 260 -5.53 -4.70 3.32
N HIS A 261 -6.42 -5.43 3.99
CA HIS A 261 -6.13 -6.22 5.20
C HIS A 261 -5.62 -5.36 6.38
N GLY A 262 -6.21 -4.18 6.56
CA GLY A 262 -5.97 -3.35 7.73
C GLY A 262 -6.48 -4.02 9.01
N ASP A 263 -5.96 -3.57 10.15
CA ASP A 263 -6.47 -4.02 11.44
C ASP A 263 -7.91 -3.54 11.64
N ALA A 264 -8.87 -4.46 11.74
CA ALA A 264 -10.27 -4.15 12.01
C ALA A 264 -10.46 -3.37 13.33
N GLY A 265 -9.52 -3.45 14.27
CA GLY A 265 -9.48 -2.60 15.45
C GLY A 265 -9.36 -1.11 15.11
N LEU A 266 -8.70 -0.73 14.01
CA LEU A 266 -8.58 0.68 13.58
C LEU A 266 -9.95 1.30 13.28
N LEU A 267 -10.96 0.51 12.86
CA LEU A 267 -12.32 1.02 12.65
C LEU A 267 -12.96 1.56 13.95
N ARG A 268 -12.59 1.01 15.11
CA ARG A 268 -12.99 1.53 16.43
C ARG A 268 -12.24 2.80 16.78
N ASP A 269 -10.97 2.91 16.38
CA ASP A 269 -10.14 4.06 16.73
C ASP A 269 -10.48 5.25 15.82
N LEU A 270 -10.78 5.01 14.54
CA LEU A 270 -11.47 5.95 13.65
C LEU A 270 -12.77 6.49 14.27
N PHE A 271 -13.59 5.64 14.92
CA PHE A 271 -14.81 6.12 15.59
C PHE A 271 -14.54 7.13 16.72
N TRP A 272 -13.34 7.15 17.31
CA TRP A 272 -12.91 8.19 18.25
C TRP A 272 -12.22 9.39 17.58
N GLY A 273 -11.91 9.30 16.29
CA GLY A 273 -11.38 10.39 15.46
C GLY A 273 -9.86 10.49 15.41
N SER A 274 -9.14 9.57 16.08
CA SER A 274 -7.68 9.46 16.08
C SER A 274 -7.23 8.03 16.44
N VAL A 275 -6.01 7.65 16.05
CA VAL A 275 -5.39 6.40 16.53
C VAL A 275 -4.80 6.63 17.93
N SER A 276 -4.95 5.67 18.83
CA SER A 276 -4.38 5.76 20.18
C SER A 276 -2.85 5.62 20.17
N GLU A 277 -2.17 6.30 21.09
CA GLU A 277 -0.70 6.34 21.16
C GLU A 277 -0.08 4.94 21.27
N ASP A 278 -0.61 4.07 22.15
CA ASP A 278 -0.21 2.67 22.27
C ASP A 278 -0.18 1.97 20.90
N LYS A 279 -1.24 2.15 20.12
CA LYS A 279 -1.44 1.48 18.84
C LYS A 279 -0.59 2.07 17.74
N LEU A 280 -0.45 3.39 17.73
CA LEU A 280 0.45 4.10 16.82
C LEU A 280 1.89 3.63 17.04
N SER A 281 2.30 3.43 18.30
CA SER A 281 3.61 2.89 18.64
C SER A 281 3.80 1.43 18.17
N ILE A 282 2.79 0.57 18.32
CA ILE A 282 2.81 -0.82 17.83
C ILE A 282 2.89 -0.88 16.29
N LEU A 283 2.20 0.02 15.58
CA LEU A 283 2.28 0.12 14.12
C LEU A 283 3.68 0.59 13.69
N ALA A 284 4.19 1.68 14.27
CA ALA A 284 5.52 2.21 14.01
C ALA A 284 6.64 1.20 14.33
N GLU A 285 6.52 0.43 15.42
CA GLU A 285 7.49 -0.63 15.77
C GLU A 285 7.49 -1.76 14.73
N ARG A 286 6.32 -2.19 14.23
CA ARG A 286 6.24 -3.19 13.16
C ARG A 286 6.86 -2.68 11.85
N GLN A 287 6.49 -1.46 11.44
CA GLN A 287 7.03 -0.78 10.26
C GLN A 287 8.56 -0.64 10.33
N LEU A 288 9.10 -0.27 11.50
CA LEU A 288 10.53 -0.20 11.75
C LEU A 288 11.21 -1.57 11.65
N ASN A 289 10.63 -2.61 12.25
CA ASN A 289 11.17 -3.97 12.17
C ASN A 289 11.18 -4.51 10.72
N GLU A 290 10.14 -4.22 9.93
CA GLU A 290 10.07 -4.57 8.51
C GLU A 290 11.10 -3.81 7.67
N LEU A 291 11.28 -2.51 7.90
CA LEU A 291 12.26 -1.69 7.18
C LEU A 291 13.71 -2.10 7.53
N ILE A 292 13.99 -2.37 8.81
CA ILE A 292 15.28 -2.94 9.25
C ILE A 292 15.49 -4.34 8.66
N HIS A 293 14.44 -5.15 8.52
CA HIS A 293 14.53 -6.44 7.84
C HIS A 293 14.88 -6.26 6.34
N ALA A 294 14.19 -5.35 5.64
CA ALA A 294 14.48 -5.02 4.24
C ALA A 294 15.95 -4.60 4.02
N MET A 295 16.51 -3.82 4.95
CA MET A 295 17.90 -3.35 4.87
C MET A 295 18.95 -4.48 4.96
N LYS A 296 18.58 -5.67 5.46
CA LYS A 296 19.47 -6.86 5.54
C LYS A 296 19.68 -7.56 4.19
N PHE A 297 18.87 -7.27 3.16
CA PHE A 297 19.03 -7.88 1.84
C PHE A 297 20.26 -7.33 1.11
N ASN A 298 21.35 -8.10 1.10
CA ASN A 298 22.65 -7.71 0.53
C ASN A 298 22.67 -7.57 -1.01
N LYS A 299 21.64 -8.05 -1.72
CA LYS A 299 21.52 -7.95 -3.19
C LYS A 299 20.64 -6.80 -3.67
N VAL A 300 19.79 -6.30 -2.76
CA VAL A 300 18.87 -5.17 -2.97
C VAL A 300 19.68 -3.87 -2.94
N GLN A 301 19.40 -3.02 -3.93
CA GLN A 301 20.01 -1.72 -4.12
C GLN A 301 19.11 -0.60 -3.60
N ALA A 302 17.79 -0.76 -3.64
CA ALA A 302 16.85 0.24 -3.13
C ALA A 302 15.63 -0.35 -2.42
N ILE A 303 15.09 0.39 -1.47
CA ILE A 303 13.86 0.09 -0.73
C ILE A 303 12.93 1.30 -0.89
N VAL A 304 11.73 1.05 -1.41
CA VAL A 304 10.64 2.02 -1.50
C VAL A 304 9.71 1.78 -0.32
N TYR A 305 9.75 2.68 0.66
CA TYR A 305 8.86 2.66 1.82
C TYR A 305 7.70 3.64 1.57
N CYS A 306 6.45 3.16 1.62
CA CYS A 306 5.29 4.03 1.42
C CYS A 306 4.11 3.69 2.34
N THR A 307 3.63 4.71 3.06
CA THR A 307 2.50 4.66 3.99
C THR A 307 1.40 5.62 3.55
N CYS A 308 0.17 5.31 3.97
CA CYS A 308 -0.98 6.21 3.82
C CYS A 308 -1.32 6.84 5.19
N SER A 309 -0.31 7.38 5.88
CA SER A 309 -0.41 7.97 7.21
C SER A 309 -0.05 9.44 7.24
N VAL A 310 -0.69 10.18 8.15
CA VAL A 310 -0.38 11.58 8.51
C VAL A 310 0.52 11.69 9.74
N TYR A 311 0.85 10.57 10.40
CA TYR A 311 1.61 10.54 11.65
C TYR A 311 3.12 10.46 11.38
N PRO A 312 3.94 11.42 11.85
CA PRO A 312 5.41 11.35 11.77
C PRO A 312 5.99 10.07 12.38
N GLU A 313 5.30 9.51 13.38
CA GLU A 313 5.60 8.24 14.05
C GLU A 313 5.69 7.07 13.08
N GLU A 314 4.82 7.02 12.06
CA GLU A 314 4.79 5.98 11.02
C GLU A 314 5.61 6.35 9.78
N ASN A 315 6.06 7.61 9.70
CA ASN A 315 6.64 8.22 8.50
C ASN A 315 8.13 8.50 8.70
N GLU A 316 8.53 9.75 8.98
CA GLU A 316 9.95 10.12 9.07
C GLU A 316 10.65 9.49 10.28
N LEU A 317 9.93 9.22 11.37
CA LEU A 317 10.52 8.66 12.59
C LEU A 317 10.83 7.17 12.44
N VAL A 318 10.03 6.39 11.71
CA VAL A 318 10.40 5.02 11.31
C VAL A 318 11.65 5.04 10.43
N VAL A 319 11.67 5.89 9.40
CA VAL A 319 12.77 5.89 8.43
C VAL A 319 14.09 6.38 9.05
N LYS A 320 14.06 7.41 9.92
CA LYS A 320 15.23 7.84 10.69
C LYS A 320 15.75 6.73 11.60
N LYS A 321 14.88 6.13 12.43
CA LYS A 321 15.25 5.03 13.33
C LYS A 321 15.84 3.83 12.57
N ALA A 322 15.34 3.53 11.36
CA ALA A 322 15.87 2.44 10.55
C ALA A 322 17.29 2.74 10.03
N LEU A 323 17.56 3.97 9.61
CA LEU A 323 18.90 4.41 9.20
C LEU A 323 19.88 4.48 10.39
N GLU A 324 19.41 5.02 11.52
CA GLU A 324 20.14 5.07 12.80
C GLU A 324 20.41 3.68 13.40
N SER A 325 19.56 2.68 13.09
CA SER A 325 19.69 1.32 13.64
C SER A 325 20.98 0.60 13.27
N GLY A 326 21.69 1.07 12.23
CA GLY A 326 22.99 0.57 11.79
C GLY A 326 23.01 -0.95 11.59
N VAL A 327 22.70 -1.42 10.38
CA VAL A 327 22.67 -2.87 10.08
C VAL A 327 24.10 -3.45 10.00
N GLU A 328 24.73 -3.58 11.16
CA GLU A 328 26.07 -4.12 11.37
C GLU A 328 26.12 -5.61 11.00
N GLY A 329 27.26 -6.03 10.41
CA GLY A 329 27.59 -7.43 10.20
C GLY A 329 27.97 -7.83 8.77
N ASN A 330 27.62 -7.04 7.75
CA ASN A 330 27.96 -7.33 6.35
C ASN A 330 28.84 -6.23 5.73
N LYS A 331 29.78 -6.63 4.86
CA LYS A 331 30.68 -5.74 4.09
C LYS A 331 29.95 -5.06 2.91
N VAL A 332 28.80 -4.42 3.18
CA VAL A 332 27.89 -3.87 2.17
C VAL A 332 27.60 -2.42 2.51
N GLN A 333 27.55 -1.56 1.50
CA GLN A 333 27.39 -0.12 1.70
C GLN A 333 26.07 0.22 2.44
N PRO A 334 26.08 1.26 3.30
CA PRO A 334 24.90 1.71 4.02
C PRO A 334 23.82 2.18 3.05
N TYR A 335 22.57 2.17 3.53
CA TYR A 335 21.50 2.90 2.86
C TYR A 335 21.60 4.37 3.22
N ARG A 336 21.39 5.23 2.23
CA ARG A 336 21.12 6.66 2.37
C ARG A 336 19.76 6.95 1.75
N LEU A 337 19.12 8.04 2.18
CA LEU A 337 17.94 8.51 1.45
C LEU A 337 18.38 9.16 0.14
N ILE A 338 17.58 8.97 -0.90
CA ILE A 338 17.70 9.72 -2.16
C ILE A 338 16.40 10.49 -2.43
N PRO A 339 16.46 11.62 -3.15
CA PRO A 339 15.27 12.37 -3.51
C PRO A 339 14.25 11.50 -4.27
N PRO A 340 12.94 11.76 -4.13
CA PRO A 340 11.90 11.12 -4.93
C PRO A 340 12.13 11.30 -6.43
N VAL A 341 11.86 10.26 -7.23
CA VAL A 341 12.18 10.25 -8.67
C VAL A 341 11.29 11.20 -9.50
N PHE A 342 10.20 11.71 -8.91
CA PHE A 342 9.19 12.58 -9.54
C PHE A 342 9.58 14.08 -9.63
N SER A 343 10.87 14.40 -9.72
CA SER A 343 11.37 15.74 -9.49
C SER A 343 11.26 16.69 -10.70
N THR A 344 10.08 17.31 -10.90
CA THR A 344 9.84 18.70 -11.40
C THR A 344 8.34 18.87 -11.78
N SER A 345 7.69 20.03 -11.62
CA SER A 345 8.06 21.28 -10.96
C SER A 345 6.82 22.16 -10.66
N SER A 346 6.72 22.75 -9.47
CA SER A 346 6.15 24.11 -9.30
C SER A 346 6.52 24.72 -7.95
N ASN A 347 6.96 25.99 -7.98
CA ASN A 347 7.19 26.91 -6.85
C ASN A 347 8.24 26.58 -5.75
N SER A 348 9.10 27.58 -5.50
CA SER A 348 9.92 27.79 -4.30
C SER A 348 11.06 26.79 -3.96
N LYS A 349 12.23 27.05 -4.57
CA LYS A 349 13.57 26.54 -4.21
C LYS A 349 13.77 25.03 -4.47
N ALA A 350 15.02 24.61 -4.63
CA ALA A 350 15.36 23.20 -4.69
C ALA A 350 15.08 22.58 -3.32
N SER A 351 14.09 21.69 -3.22
CA SER A 351 13.74 21.04 -1.98
C SER A 351 14.81 20.01 -1.60
N THR A 352 15.54 20.27 -0.53
CA THR A 352 16.46 19.31 0.13
C THR A 352 15.67 18.20 0.87
N GLU A 353 14.46 17.90 0.43
CA GLU A 353 13.52 17.00 1.08
C GLU A 353 13.67 15.59 0.49
N PHE A 354 14.32 14.75 1.28
CA PHE A 354 14.55 13.33 1.01
C PHE A 354 13.29 12.44 1.11
N PHE A 355 12.12 13.06 1.26
CA PHE A 355 10.82 12.41 1.41
C PHE A 355 9.83 13.06 0.44
N PHE A 356 9.00 12.26 -0.21
CA PHE A 356 7.82 12.77 -0.89
C PHE A 356 6.63 12.72 0.06
N LYS A 357 5.90 13.83 0.15
CA LYS A 357 4.69 13.93 0.97
C LYS A 357 3.56 14.55 0.16
N MET A 358 2.35 14.04 0.36
CA MET A 358 1.11 14.72 0.01
C MET A 358 0.25 14.75 1.26
N GLU A 359 -0.30 15.92 1.59
CA GLU A 359 -1.27 16.06 2.68
C GLU A 359 -2.69 15.78 2.19
N PRO A 360 -3.57 15.16 3.00
CA PRO A 360 -4.96 14.93 2.62
C PRO A 360 -5.69 16.25 2.35
N SER A 361 -6.16 16.43 1.13
CA SER A 361 -6.77 17.67 0.62
C SER A 361 -8.12 17.39 -0.05
N GLU A 362 -8.71 18.39 -0.70
CA GLU A 362 -9.93 18.21 -1.51
C GLU A 362 -9.66 17.51 -2.84
N ILE A 363 -8.40 17.51 -3.31
CA ILE A 363 -7.99 16.99 -4.63
C ILE A 363 -6.99 15.82 -4.57
N SER A 364 -6.53 15.41 -3.38
CA SER A 364 -5.65 14.25 -3.21
C SER A 364 -5.81 13.59 -1.83
N SER A 365 -5.76 12.25 -1.83
CA SER A 365 -5.36 11.48 -0.64
C SER A 365 -3.97 11.90 -0.18
N GLY A 366 -3.70 11.75 1.12
CA GLY A 366 -2.37 11.88 1.69
C GLY A 366 -1.51 10.64 1.47
N CYS A 367 -0.20 10.85 1.34
CA CYS A 367 0.79 9.83 1.02
C CYS A 367 2.15 10.24 1.60
N PHE A 368 2.84 9.31 2.25
CA PHE A 368 4.26 9.46 2.57
C PHE A 368 5.06 8.39 1.81
N LEU A 369 6.20 8.79 1.26
CA LEU A 369 7.05 7.96 0.42
C LEU A 369 8.53 8.32 0.66
N ALA A 370 9.32 7.33 1.03
CA ALA A 370 10.76 7.43 1.24
C ALA A 370 11.50 6.40 0.38
N ILE A 371 12.59 6.82 -0.26
CA ILE A 371 13.44 5.94 -1.07
C ILE A 371 14.80 5.83 -0.40
N LEU A 372 15.10 4.65 0.13
CA LEU A 372 16.39 4.31 0.69
C LEU A 372 17.19 3.58 -0.39
N ALA A 373 18.30 4.15 -0.85
CA ALA A 373 19.21 3.49 -1.79
C ALA A 373 20.56 3.21 -1.14
N ARG A 374 21.18 2.08 -1.48
CA ARG A 374 22.60 1.87 -1.18
C ARG A 374 23.43 2.83 -2.00
N GLU A 375 24.53 3.28 -1.42
CA GLU A 375 25.56 4.00 -2.16
C GLU A 375 26.29 3.02 -3.12
N GLU A 376 26.87 3.53 -4.22
CA GLU A 376 27.51 2.71 -5.24
C GLU A 376 29.04 2.66 -5.07
N ASP A 377 29.65 1.53 -5.44
CA ASP A 377 31.11 1.36 -5.44
C ASP A 377 31.76 2.24 -6.53
N SER A 378 32.08 3.49 -6.21
CA SER A 378 32.93 4.37 -7.02
C SER A 378 34.35 3.82 -7.24
N SER A 379 34.72 2.77 -6.50
CA SER A 379 35.93 1.97 -6.70
C SER A 379 35.86 1.03 -7.91
N LYS A 380 34.67 0.78 -8.47
CA LYS A 380 34.54 0.17 -9.80
C LYS A 380 34.70 1.25 -10.85
N ASN A 381 35.78 1.17 -11.61
CA ASN A 381 35.93 1.87 -12.88
C ASN A 381 34.92 1.30 -13.91
N VAL A 382 33.65 1.70 -13.79
CA VAL A 382 32.61 1.44 -14.80
C VAL A 382 33.09 2.06 -16.10
N SER A 383 33.30 1.27 -17.14
CA SER A 383 33.90 1.82 -18.35
C SER A 383 32.90 2.74 -19.04
N VAL A 384 33.41 3.72 -19.80
CA VAL A 384 32.54 4.65 -20.55
C VAL A 384 31.58 3.89 -21.49
N LYS A 385 31.96 2.70 -21.96
CA LYS A 385 31.08 1.81 -22.74
C LYS A 385 29.91 1.26 -21.94
N ASP A 386 30.11 0.90 -20.68
CA ASP A 386 29.07 0.36 -19.80
C ASP A 386 28.09 1.45 -19.39
N ILE A 387 28.58 2.68 -19.14
CA ILE A 387 27.74 3.87 -18.90
C ILE A 387 26.90 4.18 -20.15
N LEU A 388 27.51 4.19 -21.34
CA LEU A 388 26.80 4.41 -22.60
C LEU A 388 25.79 3.29 -22.92
N ALA A 389 26.12 2.04 -22.63
CA ALA A 389 25.20 0.91 -22.79
C ALA A 389 24.00 1.00 -21.83
N CYS A 390 24.23 1.40 -20.57
CA CYS A 390 23.16 1.65 -19.60
C CYS A 390 22.28 2.84 -20.01
N ALA A 391 22.88 3.93 -20.49
CA ALA A 391 22.15 5.09 -21.01
C ALA A 391 21.34 4.76 -22.27
N ALA A 392 21.87 3.91 -23.17
CA ALA A 392 21.13 3.38 -24.32
C ALA A 392 19.95 2.50 -23.88
N ALA A 393 20.17 1.56 -22.95
CA ALA A 393 19.13 0.68 -22.42
C ALA A 393 18.02 1.44 -21.68
N LYS A 394 18.34 2.59 -21.07
CA LYS A 394 17.37 3.51 -20.43
C LYS A 394 16.79 4.57 -21.38
N GLY A 395 17.08 4.49 -22.69
CA GLY A 395 16.54 5.41 -23.69
C GLY A 395 17.03 6.87 -23.60
N LEU A 396 18.09 7.12 -22.82
CA LEU A 396 18.62 8.47 -22.56
C LEU A 396 19.51 8.99 -23.70
N LEU A 397 19.98 8.12 -24.59
CA LEU A 397 20.77 8.49 -25.77
C LEU A 397 19.86 8.75 -26.99
N ASN A 398 19.28 9.94 -27.04
CA ASN A 398 18.74 10.49 -28.29
C ASN A 398 19.87 10.69 -29.32
N SER A 399 19.56 10.51 -30.60
CA SER A 399 20.54 10.32 -31.67
C SER A 399 21.46 11.53 -31.93
N ILE A 400 22.71 11.45 -31.45
CA ILE A 400 23.82 12.33 -31.86
C ILE A 400 24.82 11.53 -32.72
N VAL A 401 24.37 11.22 -33.93
CA VAL A 401 25.15 10.68 -35.05
C VAL A 401 24.50 11.32 -36.29
N GLU A 402 25.17 11.96 -37.25
CA GLU A 402 26.59 11.94 -37.65
C GLU A 402 27.16 13.35 -37.92
N LYS A 403 28.50 13.47 -37.95
CA LYS A 403 29.25 14.14 -39.04
C LYS A 403 30.77 13.93 -38.93
N SER A 404 31.25 12.78 -39.40
CA SER A 404 32.66 12.56 -39.77
C SER A 404 32.76 12.35 -41.28
N LYS A 405 33.71 13.02 -41.94
CA LYS A 405 33.85 12.99 -43.41
C LYS A 405 34.74 11.85 -43.91
N GLU A 406 34.55 11.56 -45.20
CA GLU A 406 35.45 10.91 -46.16
C GLU A 406 36.90 11.44 -46.11
N GLU A 407 37.95 10.79 -46.59
CA GLU A 407 38.15 9.45 -47.20
C GLU A 407 39.60 8.98 -46.87
N GLU A 408 40.07 7.75 -47.11
CA GLU A 408 40.50 7.23 -48.42
C GLU A 408 40.69 5.68 -48.41
N LYS A 409 40.87 5.07 -49.59
CA LYS A 409 40.91 3.60 -49.79
C LYS A 409 42.29 3.10 -50.21
N LYS A 410 42.72 1.91 -49.74
CA LYS A 410 43.52 0.94 -50.55
C LYS A 410 43.35 -0.51 -50.09
N ARG A 411 43.67 -1.45 -50.99
CA ARG A 411 43.27 -2.89 -50.93
C ARG A 411 44.39 -3.81 -50.38
N PRO A 412 44.04 -5.01 -49.89
CA PRO A 412 44.98 -5.93 -49.23
C PRO A 412 45.81 -6.79 -50.19
N LYS A 413 46.85 -7.44 -49.66
CA LYS A 413 47.50 -8.64 -50.22
C LYS A 413 47.68 -9.71 -49.14
N VAL A 414 47.71 -10.97 -49.59
CA VAL A 414 47.86 -12.20 -48.79
C VAL A 414 49.31 -12.72 -48.96
N THR A 415 49.63 -13.85 -48.31
CA THR A 415 50.89 -14.64 -48.37
C THR A 415 52.10 -14.01 -47.65
N GLN A 416 52.99 -14.76 -46.98
CA GLN A 416 53.13 -16.23 -46.85
C GLN A 416 53.75 -16.62 -45.48
N CYS A 417 53.66 -17.90 -45.09
CA CYS A 417 54.24 -18.44 -43.85
C CYS A 417 55.51 -19.26 -44.11
N ARG A 418 56.59 -18.99 -43.34
CA ARG A 418 57.81 -19.81 -43.08
C ARG A 418 58.73 -19.01 -42.13
N SER A 419 59.62 -19.58 -41.30
CA SER A 419 59.68 -20.90 -40.66
C SER A 419 60.79 -20.92 -39.59
N ASN A 420 60.59 -21.74 -38.55
CA ASN A 420 61.42 -22.07 -37.38
C ASN A 420 62.97 -22.09 -37.56
N ILE A 421 63.69 -21.75 -36.48
CA ILE A 421 64.88 -22.45 -35.90
C ILE A 421 65.32 -21.68 -34.63
N THR A 422 65.10 -22.16 -33.40
CA THR A 422 65.87 -23.15 -32.56
C THR A 422 67.00 -22.51 -31.73
N GLY A 423 66.99 -22.67 -30.40
CA GLY A 423 68.11 -22.35 -29.51
C GLY A 423 67.76 -22.19 -28.01
N SER A 424 68.61 -22.71 -27.13
CA SER A 424 68.67 -22.59 -25.64
C SER A 424 68.15 -21.29 -25.00
N GLY A 425 67.62 -21.25 -23.77
CA GLY A 425 67.51 -22.26 -22.71
C GLY A 425 68.52 -22.10 -21.55
N LEU A 426 68.08 -21.55 -20.41
CA LEU A 426 68.63 -21.76 -19.05
C LEU A 426 67.69 -21.14 -17.97
N GLU A 427 67.52 -21.77 -16.81
CA GLU A 427 67.15 -21.07 -15.56
C GLU A 427 68.41 -20.38 -14.98
N PRO A 428 68.26 -19.50 -13.97
CA PRO A 428 68.64 -19.99 -12.63
C PRO A 428 67.68 -19.59 -11.49
N LYS A 429 67.69 -20.40 -10.43
CA LYS A 429 67.12 -20.10 -9.10
C LYS A 429 68.21 -19.62 -8.15
N ILE A 430 67.83 -18.82 -7.16
CA ILE A 430 68.44 -18.66 -5.81
C ILE A 430 67.41 -17.85 -5.01
N ALA A 431 66.71 -18.45 -4.04
CA ALA A 431 67.12 -18.65 -2.63
C ALA A 431 67.14 -17.29 -1.88
N GLU A 432 66.11 -16.99 -1.09
CA GLU A 432 65.88 -17.40 0.32
C GLU A 432 66.61 -16.53 1.35
N PHE A 433 65.87 -16.03 2.34
CA PHE A 433 66.35 -15.90 3.72
C PHE A 433 65.16 -15.99 4.69
N LEU A 434 65.34 -16.68 5.82
CA LEU A 434 64.33 -16.99 6.83
C LEU A 434 64.77 -16.55 8.22
N HIS A 435 63.81 -16.09 9.03
CA HIS A 435 63.78 -16.15 10.51
C HIS A 435 62.28 -16.01 10.91
N HIS A 436 61.59 -16.84 11.71
CA HIS A 436 61.90 -17.61 12.94
C HIS A 436 62.35 -16.68 14.10
N GLN A 437 61.99 -16.84 15.38
CA GLN A 437 61.25 -17.85 16.16
C GLN A 437 60.77 -17.16 17.50
N THR A 438 59.93 -17.65 18.43
CA THR A 438 59.28 -18.95 18.75
C THR A 438 57.95 -18.72 19.51
N VAL A 439 57.15 -19.77 19.74
CA VAL A 439 56.06 -19.86 20.73
C VAL A 439 56.57 -19.63 22.17
N SER A 440 55.72 -19.13 23.08
CA SER A 440 55.83 -19.38 24.53
C SER A 440 54.47 -19.71 25.15
N ASN A 441 54.47 -20.55 26.18
CA ASN A 441 53.28 -21.13 26.80
C ASN A 441 53.58 -21.31 28.30
N THR A 442 52.82 -20.69 29.21
CA THR A 442 53.03 -20.84 30.66
C THR A 442 51.72 -20.73 31.44
N LYS A 443 51.56 -21.59 32.46
CA LYS A 443 50.50 -21.52 33.47
C LYS A 443 51.06 -20.87 34.74
N ALA A 444 50.23 -20.18 35.52
CA ALA A 444 49.88 -20.54 36.90
C ALA A 444 49.13 -19.42 37.66
N GLU A 445 48.25 -19.84 38.55
CA GLU A 445 47.84 -19.23 39.84
C GLU A 445 47.49 -17.71 39.91
N VAL A 446 46.22 -17.33 40.12
CA VAL A 446 45.33 -17.47 41.31
C VAL A 446 45.38 -16.25 42.23
N PHE A 447 44.22 -15.63 42.43
CA PHE A 447 43.77 -15.18 43.75
C PHE A 447 42.24 -15.25 43.85
N LEU A 448 41.72 -15.55 45.05
CA LEU A 448 40.34 -15.99 45.25
C LEU A 448 39.72 -15.39 46.52
N SER A 449 38.61 -14.66 46.39
CA SER A 449 37.68 -14.28 47.48
C SER A 449 36.41 -13.64 46.87
N LYS A 450 35.18 -13.68 47.41
CA LYS A 450 34.50 -14.43 48.51
C LYS A 450 32.97 -14.26 48.30
N ALA A 451 32.02 -15.03 48.84
CA ALA A 451 31.92 -16.46 49.18
C ALA A 451 30.51 -16.73 49.79
N VAL A 452 29.85 -17.88 49.48
CA VAL A 452 28.70 -18.46 50.25
C VAL A 452 27.36 -17.65 50.10
N SER A 453 26.11 -18.15 50.18
CA SER A 453 25.50 -19.38 50.74
C SER A 453 24.18 -19.86 50.06
N ASN A 454 23.91 -21.17 50.19
CA ASN A 454 22.63 -21.85 50.54
C ASN A 454 21.32 -21.69 49.74
N ILE A 455 21.00 -22.76 49.00
CA ILE A 455 19.82 -23.66 49.17
C ILE A 455 18.74 -23.23 50.20
N GLN A 456 17.48 -23.09 49.75
CA GLN A 456 16.32 -23.85 50.32
C GLN A 456 15.05 -23.85 49.43
N LYS A 457 14.17 -24.82 49.69
CA LYS A 457 12.79 -24.96 49.14
C LYS A 457 11.79 -24.87 50.31
N LYS A 458 10.48 -24.76 49.99
CA LYS A 458 9.28 -24.76 50.89
C LYS A 458 8.94 -23.38 51.50
N ASN A 459 7.68 -23.03 51.82
CA ASN A 459 6.40 -23.73 51.59
C ASN A 459 5.17 -22.78 51.53
N VAL A 460 4.22 -23.15 50.67
CA VAL A 460 2.74 -23.28 50.89
C VAL A 460 2.03 -22.39 51.92
N ASN A 461 1.00 -21.65 51.44
CA ASN A 461 -0.36 -21.50 52.00
C ASN A 461 -1.21 -20.60 51.05
N GLN A 462 -2.53 -20.74 50.86
CA GLN A 462 -3.45 -21.82 51.26
C GLN A 462 -4.69 -21.91 50.32
N THR A 463 -5.17 -23.13 50.12
CA THR A 463 -6.47 -23.63 49.62
C THR A 463 -7.68 -22.71 49.27
N ASN A 464 -8.37 -23.14 48.20
CA ASN A 464 -9.84 -23.15 48.00
C ASN A 464 -10.56 -21.83 47.61
N LYS A 465 -11.66 -21.86 46.82
CA LYS A 465 -12.48 -23.01 46.34
C LYS A 465 -12.96 -22.79 44.89
N CYS A 466 -13.18 -23.89 44.15
CA CYS A 466 -13.59 -23.90 42.75
C CYS A 466 -15.10 -24.18 42.59
N VAL A 467 -15.73 -23.65 41.53
CA VAL A 467 -16.93 -24.23 40.92
C VAL A 467 -16.69 -24.35 39.41
N GLN A 468 -16.76 -25.57 38.88
CA GLN A 468 -16.81 -25.85 37.45
C GLN A 468 -18.29 -26.00 37.01
N LEU A 469 -18.62 -25.67 35.76
CA LEU A 469 -18.96 -26.71 34.78
C LEU A 469 -19.02 -26.19 33.32
N LYS A 470 -18.13 -26.74 32.50
CA LYS A 470 -18.42 -27.44 31.22
C LYS A 470 -19.60 -26.96 30.36
N LYS A 471 -19.30 -26.62 29.10
CA LYS A 471 -19.24 -27.65 28.03
C LYS A 471 -18.27 -27.24 26.91
N SER A 472 -17.59 -28.23 26.35
CA SER A 472 -16.69 -28.10 25.20
C SER A 472 -17.41 -28.49 23.91
N ILE A 473 -16.95 -27.95 22.78
CA ILE A 473 -17.22 -28.46 21.43
C ILE A 473 -15.86 -28.50 20.71
N ASN A 474 -15.55 -29.64 20.10
CA ASN A 474 -14.30 -29.86 19.37
C ASN A 474 -14.41 -29.32 17.93
N PRO A 475 -13.30 -28.96 17.26
CA PRO A 475 -13.31 -28.70 15.83
C PRO A 475 -13.66 -29.99 15.05
N ILE A 476 -14.36 -29.83 13.92
CA ILE A 476 -14.66 -30.90 12.96
C ILE A 476 -14.10 -30.46 11.59
N LEU A 477 -13.66 -31.45 10.82
CA LEU A 477 -12.89 -31.27 9.57
C LEU A 477 -13.79 -31.27 8.32
N ASP A 478 -13.34 -30.51 7.32
CA ASP A 478 -13.44 -30.77 5.87
C ASP A 478 -14.76 -30.66 5.05
N THR A 479 -14.52 -30.26 3.79
CA THR A 479 -15.31 -30.46 2.53
C THR A 479 -16.62 -29.70 2.31
N ALA A 480 -16.52 -28.55 1.61
CA ALA A 480 -17.34 -28.23 0.42
C ALA A 480 -16.72 -27.06 -0.39
N LEU A 481 -16.84 -27.08 -1.73
CA LEU A 481 -16.53 -25.94 -2.61
C LEU A 481 -17.82 -25.27 -3.10
N PRO A 482 -17.92 -23.93 -3.05
CA PRO A 482 -18.70 -23.16 -4.02
C PRO A 482 -18.00 -23.16 -5.38
N ARG A 483 -18.77 -23.18 -6.48
CA ARG A 483 -18.23 -23.05 -7.84
C ARG A 483 -18.14 -21.57 -8.25
N VAL A 484 -17.23 -21.28 -9.19
CA VAL A 484 -17.12 -19.95 -9.82
C VAL A 484 -18.39 -19.66 -10.61
N LEU A 485 -19.09 -18.57 -10.24
CA LEU A 485 -20.19 -18.00 -11.01
C LEU A 485 -19.64 -17.46 -12.35
N LYS A 486 -20.11 -18.02 -13.46
CA LYS A 486 -19.72 -17.62 -14.81
C LYS A 486 -20.78 -16.67 -15.39
N HIS A 487 -20.47 -15.39 -15.50
CA HIS A 487 -21.23 -14.52 -16.41
C HIS A 487 -21.05 -15.04 -17.84
N THR A 488 -22.13 -15.60 -18.39
CA THR A 488 -22.16 -16.19 -19.73
C THR A 488 -23.33 -15.54 -20.47
N SER A 489 -23.04 -14.56 -21.33
CA SER A 489 -24.05 -13.78 -22.05
C SER A 489 -24.34 -14.40 -23.41
N HIS A 490 -25.59 -14.84 -23.63
CA HIS A 490 -26.10 -15.17 -24.95
C HIS A 490 -27.54 -14.66 -25.15
N LEU A 491 -27.87 -14.41 -26.42
CA LEU A 491 -29.08 -13.74 -26.93
C LEU A 491 -30.26 -14.76 -26.97
N SER A 492 -31.53 -14.41 -27.24
CA SER A 492 -32.06 -13.45 -28.23
C SER A 492 -33.58 -13.17 -27.96
N PRO A 493 -34.28 -12.31 -28.74
CA PRO A 493 -35.56 -11.73 -28.32
C PRO A 493 -36.82 -12.44 -28.85
N MET A 494 -37.91 -12.38 -28.08
CA MET A 494 -39.23 -12.04 -28.62
C MET A 494 -40.19 -11.50 -27.54
N ASP A 495 -41.07 -10.61 -28.00
CA ASP A 495 -42.31 -10.03 -27.44
C ASP A 495 -42.78 -10.43 -26.02
N MET A 496 -43.01 -9.39 -25.19
CA MET A 496 -44.32 -9.09 -24.59
C MET A 496 -44.31 -7.64 -24.08
N GLU A 497 -45.16 -6.79 -24.65
CA GLU A 497 -45.41 -5.44 -24.10
C GLU A 497 -46.27 -5.55 -22.84
N TYR A 498 -45.89 -4.90 -21.73
CA TYR A 498 -46.83 -4.32 -20.76
C TYR A 498 -46.17 -3.19 -19.94
N GLU A 499 -47.00 -2.31 -19.39
CA GLU A 499 -46.69 -0.95 -18.92
C GLU A 499 -45.45 -0.79 -18.01
N ARG A 500 -44.42 -0.08 -18.50
CA ARG A 500 -43.29 0.38 -17.67
C ARG A 500 -43.54 1.78 -17.11
N GLN A 501 -44.25 1.89 -15.98
CA GLN A 501 -44.36 3.16 -15.26
C GLN A 501 -42.99 3.61 -14.70
N THR A 502 -42.54 4.79 -15.11
CA THR A 502 -41.25 5.36 -14.71
C THR A 502 -41.29 5.92 -13.27
N LEU A 503 -40.76 5.17 -12.30
CA LEU A 503 -40.53 5.72 -10.95
C LEU A 503 -39.24 6.56 -10.91
N ALA A 504 -39.31 7.79 -11.41
CA ALA A 504 -38.18 8.71 -11.38
C ALA A 504 -37.70 8.98 -9.93
N ARG A 505 -36.43 8.68 -9.65
CA ARG A 505 -35.76 9.11 -8.40
C ARG A 505 -35.84 10.63 -8.30
N LYS A 506 -36.67 11.15 -7.39
CA LYS A 506 -36.88 12.60 -7.22
C LYS A 506 -35.56 13.29 -6.89
N THR A 507 -35.25 14.33 -7.65
CA THR A 507 -34.14 15.25 -7.38
C THR A 507 -34.26 15.87 -5.99
N ARG A 508 -33.10 16.11 -5.36
CA ARG A 508 -32.96 16.56 -3.97
C ARG A 508 -33.46 17.99 -3.80
N ALA A 509 -34.75 18.15 -3.51
CA ALA A 509 -35.36 19.47 -3.32
C ALA A 509 -34.71 20.25 -2.17
N GLU A 510 -34.27 21.47 -2.45
CA GLU A 510 -33.76 22.40 -1.43
C GLU A 510 -34.85 22.73 -0.41
N ARG A 511 -34.66 22.31 0.83
CA ARG A 511 -35.54 22.71 1.93
C ARG A 511 -35.21 24.14 2.35
N LYS A 512 -36.00 25.10 1.86
CA LYS A 512 -36.06 26.47 2.44
C LYS A 512 -36.17 26.37 3.96
N ARG A 513 -35.25 27.00 4.69
CA ARG A 513 -35.25 27.01 6.16
C ARG A 513 -36.46 27.78 6.67
N VAL A 514 -37.36 27.10 7.39
CA VAL A 514 -38.42 27.75 8.16
C VAL A 514 -37.84 28.10 9.53
N VAL A 515 -37.83 29.39 9.88
CA VAL A 515 -37.44 29.85 11.21
C VAL A 515 -38.60 29.58 12.17
N LEU A 516 -38.42 28.63 13.08
CA LEU A 516 -39.33 28.43 14.21
C LEU A 516 -39.10 29.55 15.23
N LYS A 517 -40.17 30.15 15.75
CA LYS A 517 -40.08 31.11 16.84
C LYS A 517 -39.59 30.42 18.13
N PRO A 518 -38.82 31.10 19.00
CA PRO A 518 -38.52 30.58 20.33
C PRO A 518 -39.80 30.31 21.13
N VAL A 519 -39.80 29.22 21.89
CA VAL A 519 -40.80 28.96 22.94
C VAL A 519 -40.20 29.40 24.26
N GLU A 520 -40.85 30.34 24.95
CA GLU A 520 -40.45 30.69 26.32
C GLU A 520 -40.80 29.55 27.28
N ILE A 521 -39.78 28.91 27.84
CA ILE A 521 -39.94 27.92 28.90
C ILE A 521 -39.83 28.64 30.24
N VAL A 522 -40.96 29.05 30.79
CA VAL A 522 -41.03 29.68 32.12
C VAL A 522 -40.93 28.59 33.19
N PHE A 523 -39.80 28.54 33.89
CA PHE A 523 -39.64 27.69 35.07
C PHE A 523 -40.30 28.33 36.30
N PRO A 524 -40.88 27.54 37.22
CA PRO A 524 -41.46 28.06 38.46
C PRO A 524 -40.38 28.66 39.38
N PRO A 525 -40.72 29.67 40.21
CA PRO A 525 -39.75 30.38 41.03
C PRO A 525 -39.17 29.49 42.14
N VAL A 526 -37.84 29.36 42.17
CA VAL A 526 -37.11 28.65 43.22
C VAL A 526 -36.99 29.55 44.45
N ILE A 527 -37.59 29.14 45.57
CA ILE A 527 -37.44 29.82 46.86
C ILE A 527 -36.14 29.35 47.54
N THR A 528 -35.07 30.15 47.45
CA THR A 528 -33.82 29.92 48.18
C THR A 528 -33.84 30.62 49.55
N PRO A 529 -33.63 29.91 50.68
CA PRO A 529 -33.55 30.56 51.99
C PRO A 529 -32.20 31.27 52.20
N TYR A 530 -32.28 32.55 52.55
CA TYR A 530 -31.28 33.41 53.23
C TYR A 530 -29.77 33.09 53.11
N GLY A 531 -29.05 33.97 52.40
CA GLY A 531 -27.60 34.16 52.50
C GLY A 531 -27.22 35.62 52.24
N SER A 532 -26.68 36.31 53.26
CA SER A 532 -26.49 37.77 53.24
C SER A 532 -25.31 38.24 52.37
N PRO A 533 -25.37 39.44 51.76
CA PRO A 533 -24.35 39.89 50.81
C PRO A 533 -23.09 40.47 51.47
N ARG A 534 -21.92 40.09 50.94
CA ARG A 534 -20.71 40.91 50.94
C ARG A 534 -20.18 40.99 49.51
N GLY A 535 -20.37 42.14 48.87
CA GLY A 535 -19.74 42.43 47.59
C GLY A 535 -18.33 42.99 47.76
N ASN A 536 -17.56 43.00 46.66
CA ASN A 536 -16.59 44.05 46.40
C ASN A 536 -16.52 44.30 44.89
N LYS A 537 -16.21 45.55 44.51
CA LYS A 537 -16.12 46.00 43.12
C LYS A 537 -14.71 45.76 42.54
N PRO A 538 -14.56 45.68 41.20
CA PRO A 538 -13.31 45.30 40.57
C PRO A 538 -12.26 46.41 40.54
N ARG A 539 -10.99 45.99 40.48
CA ARG A 539 -9.87 46.61 39.76
C ARG A 539 -9.01 45.50 39.17
#